data_AF-A0A436FI58-F1
#
_entry.id   AF-A0A436FI58-F1
#
_cell.length_a   1.000
_cell.length_b   1.000
_cell.length_c   1.000
_cell.angle_alpha   90.00
_cell.angle_beta   90.00
_cell.angle_gamma   90.00
#
_symmetry.space_group_name_H-M   'P 1'
#
loop_
_entity.id
_entity.type
_entity.pdbx_description
1 polymer ?
#
loop_
_entity_poly.entity_id
_entity_poly.type
_entity_poly.pdbx_seq_one_letter_code
_entity_poly.pdbx_strand_id
1 'polypeptide(L)' 'LNQYMRCYAARHAGEARSMVLMAPGWVRTELGGPGARLTIQESIPSLVNVLLAKRGNPGLEYLDYLGRTVPW' A
#
# COMPACT_ATOMS: atom_id res chain seq x y z
N LEU A 1 -0.86 12.55 5.79
CA LEU A 1 -0.88 12.08 4.39
C LEU A 1 -2.07 11.16 4.11
N ASN A 2 -2.23 10.07 4.87
CA ASN A 2 -3.33 9.10 4.69
C ASN A 2 -4.73 9.75 4.69
N GLN A 3 -4.98 10.71 5.59
CA GLN A 3 -6.25 11.43 5.63
C GLN A 3 -6.57 12.21 4.35
N TYR A 4 -5.55 12.78 3.67
CA TYR A 4 -5.77 13.45 2.39
C TYR A 4 -6.22 12.46 1.31
N MET A 5 -5.65 11.25 1.32
CA MET A 5 -6.10 10.19 0.40
C MET A 5 -7.52 9.72 0.71
N ARG A 6 -7.92 9.67 1.99
CA ARG A 6 -9.32 9.40 2.38
C ARG A 6 -10.27 10.47 1.85
N CYS A 7 -9.93 11.74 1.98
CA CYS A 7 -10.72 12.85 1.40
C CYS A 7 -10.78 12.77 -0.13
N TYR A 8 -9.70 12.34 -0.79
CA TYR A 8 -9.69 12.11 -2.23
C TYR A 8 -10.64 10.97 -2.63
N ALA A 9 -10.55 9.83 -1.94
CA ALA A 9 -11.39 8.68 -2.21
C ALA A 9 -12.89 8.98 -2.01
N ALA A 10 -13.24 9.78 -0.99
CA ALA A 10 -14.62 10.20 -0.75
C ALA A 10 -15.23 10.97 -1.94
N ARG A 11 -14.42 11.78 -2.64
CA ARG A 11 -14.87 12.50 -3.85
C ARG A 11 -15.10 11.60 -5.06
N HIS A 12 -14.58 10.37 -5.04
CA HIS A 12 -14.67 9.40 -6.13
C HIS A 12 -15.46 8.14 -5.72
N ALA A 13 -16.27 8.21 -4.66
CA ALA A 13 -16.93 7.04 -4.07
C ALA A 13 -17.93 6.35 -5.04
N GLY A 14 -18.43 7.06 -6.06
CA GLY A 14 -19.30 6.50 -7.10
C GLY A 14 -18.56 5.97 -8.33
N GLU A 15 -17.24 6.09 -8.40
CA GLU A 15 -16.44 5.59 -9.53
C GLU A 15 -15.93 4.17 -9.26
N ALA A 16 -15.78 3.38 -10.33
CA ALA A 16 -15.14 2.06 -10.28
C ALA A 16 -13.60 2.14 -10.19
N ARG A 17 -13.07 3.06 -9.36
CA ARG A 17 -11.63 3.32 -9.25
C ARG A 17 -11.02 2.56 -8.08
N SER A 18 -10.02 1.73 -8.38
CA SER A 18 -9.16 1.09 -7.38
C SER A 18 -8.16 2.10 -6.81
N MET A 19 -8.08 2.21 -5.50
CA MET A 19 -7.13 3.08 -4.80
C MET A 19 -6.49 2.33 -3.63
N VAL A 20 -5.21 2.56 -3.36
CA VAL A 20 -4.51 1.90 -2.26
C VAL A 20 -3.42 2.78 -1.67
N LEU A 21 -3.31 2.76 -0.35
CA LEU A 21 -2.14 3.20 0.39
C LEU A 21 -1.32 1.96 0.76
N MET A 22 -0.01 2.00 0.56
CA MET A 22 0.87 0.85 0.80
C MET A 22 1.78 1.09 2.00
N ALA A 23 1.82 0.12 2.92
CA ALA A 23 2.84 -0.01 3.95
C ALA A 23 3.87 -1.07 3.52
N PRO A 24 5.06 -0.69 3.01
CA PRO A 24 6.03 -1.63 2.42
C PRO A 24 6.75 -2.53 3.45
N GLY A 25 6.47 -2.35 4.73
CA GLY A 25 7.27 -2.89 5.83
C GLY A 25 8.53 -2.07 6.09
N TRP A 26 9.38 -2.56 6.99
CA TRP A 26 10.67 -1.92 7.29
C TRP A 26 11.76 -2.51 6.39
N VAL A 27 12.11 -1.78 5.32
CA VAL A 27 12.96 -2.23 4.22
C VAL A 27 14.37 -1.60 4.27
N ARG A 28 15.41 -2.42 4.06
CA ARG A 28 16.84 -2.05 4.00
C ARG A 28 17.12 -1.17 2.78
N THR A 29 16.84 0.11 2.96
CA THR A 29 17.09 1.23 2.05
C THR A 29 17.86 2.29 2.81
N GLU A 30 18.29 3.37 2.17
CA GLU A 30 18.91 4.50 2.88
C GLU A 30 17.97 5.08 3.95
N LEU A 31 16.66 5.18 3.66
CA LEU A 31 15.66 5.66 4.62
C LEU A 31 15.39 4.65 5.75
N GLY A 32 15.37 3.36 5.44
CA GLY A 32 15.09 2.32 6.43
C GLY A 32 16.30 1.94 7.29
N GLY A 33 17.51 2.21 6.81
CA GLY A 33 18.76 1.88 7.48
C GLY A 33 19.13 0.39 7.43
N PRO A 34 20.35 0.04 7.89
CA PRO A 34 20.88 -1.32 7.81
C PRO A 34 20.16 -2.33 8.72
N GLY A 35 19.53 -1.87 9.80
CA GLY A 35 18.80 -2.71 10.75
C GLY A 35 17.40 -3.13 10.31
N ALA A 36 16.94 -2.66 9.15
CA ALA A 36 15.62 -3.00 8.64
C ALA A 36 15.49 -4.52 8.37
N ARG A 37 14.30 -5.07 8.59
CA ARG A 37 14.07 -6.52 8.57
C ARG A 37 14.04 -7.11 7.17
N LEU A 38 13.56 -6.35 6.19
CA LEU A 38 13.35 -6.81 4.81
C LEU A 38 14.42 -6.24 3.87
N THR A 39 14.89 -7.01 2.90
CA THR A 39 15.53 -6.49 1.69
C THR A 39 14.51 -5.89 0.74
N ILE A 40 14.99 -5.11 -0.23
CA ILE A 40 14.20 -4.68 -1.39
C ILE A 40 13.66 -5.91 -2.15
N GLN A 41 14.49 -6.94 -2.34
CA GLN A 41 14.16 -8.15 -3.07
C GLN A 41 13.04 -8.97 -2.40
N GLU A 42 12.91 -8.89 -1.07
CA GLU A 42 11.82 -9.53 -0.32
C GLU A 42 10.52 -8.69 -0.34
N SER A 43 10.65 -7.36 -0.23
CA SER A 43 9.50 -6.45 -0.10
C SER A 43 8.81 -6.16 -1.43
N ILE A 44 9.59 -5.83 -2.49
CA ILE A 44 9.04 -5.31 -3.74
C ILE A 44 8.17 -6.32 -4.50
N PRO A 45 8.54 -7.60 -4.68
CA PRO A 45 7.67 -8.55 -5.37
C PRO A 45 6.32 -8.72 -4.68
N SER A 46 6.30 -8.79 -3.35
CA SER A 46 5.07 -8.91 -2.57
C SER A 46 4.19 -7.66 -2.73
N LEU A 47 4.80 -6.47 -2.70
CA LEU A 47 4.10 -5.20 -2.93
C LEU A 47 3.49 -5.13 -4.33
N VAL A 48 4.21 -5.55 -5.37
CA VAL A 48 3.70 -5.64 -6.74
C VAL A 48 2.50 -6.58 -6.83
N ASN A 49 2.55 -7.74 -6.17
CA ASN A 49 1.44 -8.68 -6.14
C ASN A 49 0.18 -8.06 -5.51
N VAL A 50 0.33 -7.29 -4.43
CA VAL A 50 -0.80 -6.56 -3.81
C VAL A 50 -1.39 -5.54 -4.77
N LEU A 51 -0.54 -4.76 -5.47
CA LEU A 51 -1.01 -3.78 -6.46
C LEU A 51 -1.75 -4.45 -7.62
N LEU A 52 -1.24 -5.58 -8.13
CA LEU A 52 -1.89 -6.35 -9.19
C LEU A 52 -3.24 -6.91 -8.70
N ALA A 53 -3.30 -7.46 -7.48
CA ALA A 53 -4.54 -7.97 -6.89
C ALA A 53 -5.57 -6.86 -6.61
N LYS A 54 -5.12 -5.63 -6.33
CA LYS A 54 -6.02 -4.48 -6.14
C LYS A 54 -6.66 -3.99 -7.44
N ARG A 55 -6.08 -4.30 -8.61
CA ARG A 55 -6.66 -3.91 -9.91
C ARG A 55 -8.07 -4.47 -10.05
N GLY A 56 -9.01 -3.61 -10.42
CA GLY A 56 -10.41 -4.00 -10.62
C GLY A 56 -11.23 -4.11 -9.33
N ASN A 57 -10.61 -3.92 -8.15
CA ASN A 57 -11.31 -3.83 -6.87
C ASN A 57 -11.46 -2.34 -6.48
N PRO A 58 -12.64 -1.72 -6.65
CA PRO A 58 -12.83 -0.30 -6.40
C PRO A 58 -12.67 0.08 -4.92
N GLY A 59 -12.59 1.38 -4.66
CA GLY A 59 -12.47 1.93 -3.32
C GLY A 59 -11.04 1.95 -2.79
N LEU A 60 -10.86 2.66 -1.68
CA LEU A 60 -9.58 2.86 -1.01
C LEU A 60 -9.36 1.82 0.08
N GLU A 61 -8.21 1.16 0.02
CA GLU A 61 -7.72 0.29 1.10
C GLU A 61 -6.35 0.75 1.59
N TYR A 62 -6.03 0.48 2.84
CA TYR A 62 -4.69 0.65 3.39
C TYR A 62 -4.12 -0.72 3.68
N LEU A 63 -3.14 -1.14 2.88
CA LEU A 63 -2.62 -2.51 2.87
C LEU A 63 -1.11 -2.52 3.12
N ASP A 64 -0.61 -3.56 3.76
CA ASP A 64 0.82 -3.81 3.83
C ASP A 64 1.35 -4.61 2.63
N TYR A 65 2.66 -4.84 2.59
CA TYR A 65 3.33 -5.62 1.55
C TYR A 65 2.87 -7.08 1.45
N LEU A 66 2.14 -7.60 2.44
CA LEU A 66 1.52 -8.93 2.42
C LEU A 66 0.03 -8.88 2.08
N GLY A 67 -0.52 -7.70 1.77
CA GLY A 67 -1.92 -7.48 1.45
C GLY A 67 -2.84 -7.45 2.67
N ARG A 68 -2.28 -7.33 3.88
CA ARG A 68 -3.08 -7.26 5.12
C ARG A 68 -3.56 -5.84 5.34
N THR A 69 -4.80 -5.69 5.77
CA THR A 69 -5.34 -4.38 6.14
C THR A 69 -4.60 -3.78 7.32
N VAL A 70 -4.14 -2.55 7.15
CA VAL A 70 -3.48 -1.76 8.19
C VAL A 70 -4.52 -0.81 8.81
N PRO A 71 -4.61 -0.72 10.15
CA PRO A 71 -5.47 0.26 10.79
C PRO A 71 -5.03 1.69 10.45
N TRP A 72 -6.00 2.60 10.40
CA TRP A 72 -5.79 4.00 10.04
C TRP A 72 -5.02 4.80 11.09
#